data_AF-A0A329TEJ9-F1
#
_entry.id   AF-A0A329TEJ9-F1
#
_cell.length_a   1.000
_cell.length_b   1.000
_cell.length_c   1.000
_cell.angle_alpha   90.00
_cell.angle_beta   90.00
_cell.angle_gamma   90.00
#
_symmetry.space_group_name_H-M   'P 1'
#
loop_
_entity.id
_entity.type
_entity.pdbx_description
1 polymer ?
#
loop_
_entity_poly.entity_id
_entity_poly.type
_entity_poly.pdbx_seq_one_letter_code
_entity_poly.pdbx_strand_id
1 'polypeptide(L)' 'MTREERDAGNRKVKIGFVLLVTVSPPLITLLGDPTPVQLAIATAGGFFLGLLLVWYLGRLASEFTAGSRRLR' A
#
# COMPACT_ATOMS: atom_id res chain seq x y z
N MET A 1 -0.46 -23.94 7.09
CA MET A 1 -1.14 -22.65 6.86
C MET A 1 -2.29 -22.85 5.91
N THR A 2 -3.52 -22.62 6.36
CA THR A 2 -4.70 -22.66 5.50
C THR A 2 -4.75 -21.43 4.57
N ARG A 3 -5.60 -21.45 3.55
CA ARG A 3 -5.75 -20.29 2.65
C ARG A 3 -6.31 -19.09 3.41
N GLU A 4 -7.25 -19.30 4.34
CA GLU A 4 -7.82 -18.21 5.14
C GLU A 4 -6.79 -17.54 6.05
N GLU A 5 -5.92 -18.32 6.70
CA GLU A 5 -4.85 -17.79 7.56
C GLU A 5 -3.87 -16.91 6.77
N ARG A 6 -3.52 -17.34 5.55
CA ARG A 6 -2.62 -16.58 4.66
C ARG A 6 -3.27 -15.29 4.18
N ASP A 7 -4.54 -15.32 3.82
CA ASP A 7 -5.27 -14.13 3.34
C ASP A 7 -5.46 -13.10 4.45
N ALA A 8 -5.78 -13.56 5.66
CA ALA A 8 -5.86 -12.69 6.84
C ALA A 8 -4.51 -12.03 7.17
N GLY A 9 -3.41 -12.80 7.10
CA GLY A 9 -2.05 -12.27 7.26
C GLY A 9 -1.70 -11.23 6.21
N ASN A 10 -1.93 -11.54 4.93
CA ASN A 10 -1.66 -10.63 3.83
C ASN A 10 -2.48 -9.34 3.91
N ARG A 11 -3.74 -9.43 4.37
CA ARG A 11 -4.59 -8.26 4.60
C ARG A 11 -4.00 -7.34 5.67
N LYS A 12 -3.54 -7.88 6.80
CA LYS A 12 -2.90 -7.09 7.87
C LYS A 12 -1.64 -6.37 7.36
N VAL A 13 -0.79 -7.06 6.61
CA VAL A 13 0.43 -6.48 6.03
C VAL A 13 0.09 -5.34 5.05
N LYS A 14 -0.88 -5.55 4.14
CA LYS A 14 -1.33 -4.51 3.22
C LYS A 14 -1.86 -3.27 3.94
N ILE A 15 -2.66 -3.47 5.00
CA ILE A 15 -3.17 -2.36 5.81
C ILE A 15 -2.02 -1.60 6.47
N GLY A 16 -1.09 -2.31 7.11
CA GLY A 16 0.08 -1.68 7.74
C GLY A 16 0.94 -0.90 6.75
N PHE A 17 1.16 -1.45 5.55
CA PHE A 17 1.88 -0.77 4.48
C PHE A 17 1.18 0.50 4.02
N VAL A 18 -0.13 0.45 3.72
CA VAL A 18 -0.90 1.63 3.32
C VAL A 18 -0.87 2.68 4.42
N LEU A 19 -1.03 2.28 5.68
CA LEU A 19 -0.98 3.20 6.81
C LEU A 19 0.38 3.89 6.92
N LEU A 20 1.48 3.13 6.80
CA LEU A 20 2.82 3.68 6.83
C LEU A 20 3.04 4.70 5.69
N VAL A 21 2.71 4.33 4.44
CA VAL A 21 2.86 5.22 3.28
C VAL A 21 1.95 6.44 3.35
N THR A 22 0.78 6.32 3.98
CA THR A 22 -0.17 7.45 4.15
C THR A 22 0.31 8.43 5.20
N VAL A 23 0.84 7.93 6.33
CA VAL A 23 1.20 8.75 7.49
C VAL A 23 2.59 9.37 7.34
N SER A 24 3.53 8.71 6.65
CA SER A 24 4.91 9.21 6.53
C SER A 24 5.02 10.59 5.86
N PRO A 25 4.41 10.87 4.69
CA PRO A 25 4.52 12.17 4.05
C PRO A 25 4.03 13.35 4.90
N PRO A 26 2.81 13.34 5.50
CA PRO A 26 2.37 14.45 6.34
C PRO A 26 3.26 14.62 7.58
N LEU A 27 3.76 13.56 8.20
CA LEU A 27 4.72 13.67 9.31
C LEU A 27 6.01 14.38 8.90
N ILE A 28 6.55 14.07 7.72
CA ILE A 28 7.75 14.74 7.20
C ILE A 28 7.46 16.23 6.94
N THR A 29 6.27 16.57 6.41
CA THR A 29 5.92 17.97 6.15
C THR A 29 5.85 18.81 7.42
N LEU A 30 5.52 18.22 8.58
CA LEU A 30 5.48 18.92 9.87
C LEU A 30 6.87 19.36 10.39
N LEU A 31 7.97 18.92 9.76
CA LEU A 31 9.33 19.33 10.14
C LEU A 31 9.69 20.76 9.72
N GLY A 32 8.89 21.38 8.85
CA GLY A 32 8.97 22.80 8.54
C GLY A 32 7.79 23.53 9.16
N ASP A 33 7.08 24.31 8.34
CA ASP A 33 5.83 24.98 8.72
C ASP A 33 4.81 24.84 7.57
N PRO A 34 4.18 23.66 7.41
CA PRO A 34 3.32 23.42 6.27
C PRO A 34 1.98 24.16 6.45
N THR A 35 1.44 24.62 5.32
CA THR A 35 0.04 25.08 5.31
C THR A 35 -0.91 23.89 5.48
N PRO A 36 -2.15 24.09 5.99
CA PRO A 36 -3.14 23.01 6.09
C PRO A 36 -3.42 22.32 4.75
N VAL A 37 -3.35 23.06 3.65
CA VAL A 37 -3.51 22.54 2.29
C VAL A 37 -2.36 21.60 1.91
N GLN A 38 -1.12 21.94 2.25
CA GLN A 38 0.03 21.07 2.00
C GLN A 38 -0.06 19.76 2.80
N LEU A 39 -0.51 19.82 4.05
CA LEU A 39 -0.79 18.64 4.87
C LEU A 39 -1.86 17.74 4.25
N ALA A 40 -2.96 18.33 3.77
CA ALA A 40 -4.03 17.61 3.10
C ALA A 40 -3.53 16.92 1.80
N ILE A 41 -2.73 17.63 1.00
CA ILE A 41 -2.13 17.09 -0.23
C ILE A 41 -1.15 15.97 0.10
N ALA A 42 -0.28 16.13 1.11
CA ALA A 42 0.68 15.11 1.52
C ALA A 42 -0.02 13.84 2.01
N THR A 43 -1.08 14.00 2.80
CA THR A 43 -1.90 12.89 3.30
C THR A 43 -2.63 12.17 2.16
N ALA A 44 -3.30 12.92 1.28
CA ALA A 44 -4.01 12.36 0.13
C ALA A 44 -3.03 11.68 -0.84
N GLY A 45 -1.89 12.31 -1.14
CA GLY A 45 -0.84 11.78 -1.99
C GLY A 45 -0.26 10.48 -1.44
N GLY A 46 0.08 10.44 -0.15
CA GLY A 46 0.52 9.22 0.54
C GLY A 46 -0.52 8.11 0.48
N PHE A 47 -1.79 8.42 0.73
CA PHE A 47 -2.88 7.45 0.65
C PHE A 47 -3.06 6.86 -0.75
N PHE A 48 -3.16 7.71 -1.77
CA PHE A 48 -3.30 7.27 -3.16
C PHE A 48 -2.09 6.45 -3.62
N LEU A 49 -0.88 6.87 -3.25
CA LEU A 49 0.34 6.12 -3.56
C LEU A 49 0.36 4.75 -2.86
N GLY A 50 -0.02 4.69 -1.58
CA GLY A 50 -0.12 3.45 -0.83
C GLY A 50 -1.10 2.46 -1.47
N LEU A 51 -2.28 2.94 -1.87
CA LEU A 51 -3.27 2.12 -2.59
C LEU A 51 -2.75 1.67 -3.96
N LEU A 52 -2.13 2.57 -4.72
CA LEU A 52 -1.58 2.27 -6.04
C LEU A 52 -0.51 1.18 -5.96
N LEU A 53 0.36 1.24 -4.96
CA LEU A 53 1.41 0.24 -4.73
C LEU A 53 0.81 -1.12 -4.36
N VAL A 54 -0.17 -1.18 -3.45
CA VAL A 54 -0.85 -2.44 -3.10
C VAL A 54 -1.58 -3.03 -4.31
N TRP A 55 -2.23 -2.19 -5.13
CA TRP A 55 -2.85 -2.61 -6.37
C TRP A 55 -1.83 -3.18 -7.36
N TYR A 56 -0.72 -2.46 -7.57
CA TYR A 56 0.35 -2.88 -8.48
C TYR A 56 0.97 -4.21 -8.05
N LEU A 57 1.31 -4.35 -6.77
CA LEU A 57 1.87 -5.60 -6.23
C LEU A 57 0.88 -6.76 -6.34
N GLY A 58 -0.42 -6.51 -6.13
CA GLY A 58 -1.46 -7.51 -6.32
C GLY A 58 -1.59 -7.94 -7.78
N ARG A 59 -1.55 -6.98 -8.71
CA ARG A 59 -1.57 -7.24 -10.15
C ARG A 59 -0.32 -8.01 -10.59
N LEU A 60 0.85 -7.58 -10.15
CA LEU A 60 2.11 -8.23 -10.48
C LEU A 60 2.13 -9.69 -9.99
N ALA A 61 1.66 -9.94 -8.77
CA ALA A 61 1.55 -11.29 -8.21
C ALA A 61 0.58 -12.19 -9.02
N SER A 62 -0.52 -11.62 -9.54
CA SER A 62 -1.47 -12.37 -10.36
C SER A 62 -0.89 -12.73 -11.72
N GLU A 63 -0.10 -11.84 -12.34
CA GLU A 63 0.62 -12.09 -13.59
C GLU A 63 1.62 -13.25 -13.44
N PHE A 64 2.42 -13.27 -12.37
CA PHE A 64 3.35 -14.39 -12.11
C PHE A 64 2.63 -15.72 -11.80
N THR A 65 1.55 -15.68 -11.03
CA THR A 65 0.78 -16.89 -10.68
C THR A 65 0.01 -17.45 -11.89
N ALA A 66 -0.38 -16.61 -12.85
CA ALA A 66 -1.03 -17.03 -14.08
C ALA A 66 -0.06 -17.80 -15.01
N GLY A 67 1.20 -17.37 -15.11
CA GLY A 67 2.23 -18.04 -15.91
C GLY A 67 2.61 -19.44 -15.40
N SER A 68 2.69 -19.61 -14.07
CA SER A 68 3.00 -20.91 -13.44
C SER A 68 1.97 -22.01 -13.73
N ARG A 69 0.71 -21.64 -13.98
CA ARG A 69 -0.38 -22.60 -14.24
C ARG A 69 -0.42 -23.15 -15.67
N ARG A 70 0.27 -22.52 -16.63
CA ARG A 70 0.32 -22.95 -18.04
C ARG A 70 1.44 -23.93 -18.34
N LEU A 71 2.42 -24.05 -17.45
CA LEU A 71 3.57 -24.96 -17.57
C LEU A 71 3.35 -26.31 -16.86
N ARG A 72 2.16 -26.56 -16.33
CA ARG A 72 1.75 -27.83 -15.72
C ARG A 72 0.64 -28.49 -16.52
#